data_AF-A0A6I1W5T3-F1
#
_entry.id   AF-A0A6I1W5T3-F1
#
_cell.length_a   1.000
_cell.length_b   1.000
_cell.length_c   1.000
_cell.angle_alpha   90.00
_cell.angle_beta   90.00
_cell.angle_gamma   90.00
#
_symmetry.space_group_name_H-M   'P 1'
#
loop_
_entity.id
_entity.type
_entity.pdbx_description
1 polymer ?
#
loop_
_entity_poly.entity_id
_entity_poly.type
_entity_poly.pdbx_seq_one_letter_code
_entity_poly.pdbx_strand_id
1 'polypeptide(L)'
;MPDHFHWLVELNNKTLGELMCRIKSRSSVTVNNASQSSGRLWQKGYHDMALRREDDLKETDRYIVQNPIRAGLAARIGDYPLWDACWM
;
A
#
# COMPACT_ATOMS: atom_id res chain seq x y z
N MET A 1 -4.15 2.82 -5.58
CA MET A 1 -5.51 2.89 -6.13
C MET A 1 -6.26 4.01 -5.42
N PRO A 2 -7.36 4.56 -5.98
CA PRO A 2 -8.02 5.73 -5.39
C PRO A 2 -8.63 5.47 -4.00
N ASP A 3 -8.95 4.22 -3.68
CA ASP A 3 -9.63 3.79 -2.45
C ASP A 3 -8.77 2.91 -1.52
N HIS A 4 -7.67 2.34 -2.03
CA HIS A 4 -6.74 1.52 -1.25
C HIS A 4 -5.31 1.50 -1.84
N PHE A 5 -4.38 0.90 -1.10
CA PHE A 5 -3.01 0.67 -1.55
C PHE A 5 -2.57 -0.78 -1.28
N HIS A 6 -1.66 -1.27 -2.11
CA HIS A 6 -0.92 -2.51 -1.87
C HIS A 6 0.54 -2.16 -1.59
N TRP A 7 1.17 -2.90 -0.70
CA TRP A 7 2.53 -2.60 -0.28
C TRP A 7 3.26 -3.89 0.06
N LEU A 8 4.45 -4.04 -0.51
CA LEU A 8 5.41 -5.06 -0.13
C LEU A 8 6.41 -4.44 0.84
N VAL A 9 6.55 -5.04 2.02
CA VAL A 9 7.43 -4.53 3.09
C VAL A 9 8.21 -5.64 3.75
N GLU A 10 9.43 -5.29 4.13
CA GLU A 10 10.21 -6.05 5.09
C GLU A 10 10.08 -5.40 6.47
N LEU A 11 9.79 -6.23 7.47
CA LEU A 11 9.71 -5.80 8.86
C LEU A 11 11.01 -6.10 9.56
N ASN A 12 11.55 -5.09 10.24
CA ASN A 12 12.72 -5.23 11.11
C ASN A 12 12.27 -5.43 12.56
N ASN A 13 12.55 -4.47 13.43
CA ASN A 13 12.31 -4.57 14.89
C ASN A 13 10.86 -4.29 15.31
N LYS A 14 9.90 -4.41 14.39
CA LYS A 14 8.50 -4.00 14.59
C LYS A 14 7.54 -5.00 13.98
N THR A 15 6.40 -5.15 14.62
CA THR A 15 5.31 -5.99 14.11
C THR A 15 4.55 -5.28 12.99
N LEU A 16 3.86 -6.06 12.14
CA LEU A 16 2.99 -5.51 11.11
C LEU A 16 1.88 -4.64 11.73
N GLY A 17 1.33 -5.06 12.87
CA GLY A 17 0.30 -4.29 13.58
C GLY A 17 0.78 -2.91 14.03
N GLU A 18 2.00 -2.81 14.57
CA GLU A 18 2.59 -1.51 14.92
C GLU A 18 2.80 -0.61 13.70
N LEU A 19 3.28 -1.17 12.59
CA LEU A 19 3.45 -0.45 11.33
C LEU A 19 2.10 0.08 10.82
N MET A 20 1.10 -0.80 10.73
CA MET A 20 -0.23 -0.45 10.21
C MET A 20 -0.95 0.56 11.11
N CYS A 21 -0.83 0.46 12.43
CA CYS A 21 -1.36 1.47 13.35
C CYS A 21 -0.75 2.85 13.08
N ARG A 22 0.57 2.95 12.91
CA ARG A 22 1.25 4.22 12.64
C ARG A 22 0.87 4.82 11.30
N ILE A 23 0.90 4.00 10.24
CA ILE A 23 0.52 4.45 8.89
C ILE A 23 -0.90 4.97 8.88
N LYS A 24 -1.86 4.20 9.40
CA LYS A 24 -3.27 4.59 9.39
C LYS A 24 -3.54 5.83 10.24
N SER A 25 -2.95 5.91 11.43
CA SER A 25 -3.13 7.05 12.32
C SER A 25 -2.59 8.34 11.71
N ARG A 26 -1.31 8.35 11.29
CA ARG A 26 -0.65 9.55 10.76
C ARG A 26 -1.30 10.03 9.47
N SER A 27 -1.56 9.13 8.52
CA SER A 27 -2.21 9.49 7.27
C SER A 27 -3.64 9.99 7.48
N SER A 28 -4.42 9.41 8.40
CA SER A 28 -5.76 9.92 8.71
C SER A 28 -5.73 11.36 9.20
N VAL A 29 -4.80 11.69 10.09
CA VAL A 29 -4.64 13.07 10.61
C VAL A 29 -4.23 14.02 9.49
N THR A 30 -3.19 13.66 8.73
CA THR A 30 -2.68 14.51 7.64
C THR A 30 -3.73 14.76 6.56
N VAL A 31 -4.40 13.71 6.09
CA VAL A 31 -5.42 13.83 5.04
C VAL A 31 -6.61 14.63 5.55
N ASN A 32 -7.17 14.29 6.73
CA ASN A 32 -8.31 15.03 7.27
C ASN A 32 -8.01 16.52 7.46
N ASN A 33 -6.81 16.86 7.94
CA ASN A 33 -6.40 18.26 8.06
C ASN A 33 -6.32 18.95 6.70
N ALA A 34 -5.76 18.29 5.68
CA ALA A 34 -5.61 18.83 4.33
C ALA A 34 -6.97 18.99 3.62
N SER A 35 -7.91 18.07 3.83
CA SER A 35 -9.26 18.11 3.24
C SER A 35 -10.30 18.83 4.10
N GLN A 36 -9.90 19.42 5.25
CA GLN A 36 -10.80 20.01 6.24
C GLN A 36 -11.97 19.08 6.63
N SER A 37 -11.72 17.77 6.60
CA SER A 37 -12.71 16.75 6.95
C SER A 37 -12.45 16.20 8.34
N SER A 38 -13.43 15.50 8.87
CA SER A 38 -13.28 14.71 10.10
C SER A 38 -13.86 13.32 9.88
N GLY A 39 -13.37 12.36 10.66
CA GLY A 39 -13.85 10.99 10.62
C GLY A 39 -12.80 9.99 10.16
N ARG A 40 -13.30 8.79 9.84
CA ARG A 40 -12.48 7.61 9.61
C ARG A 40 -12.06 7.53 8.14
N LEU A 41 -10.76 7.69 7.88
CA LEU A 41 -10.19 7.52 6.54
C LEU A 41 -10.08 6.04 6.13
N TRP A 42 -9.59 5.19 7.03
CA TRP A 42 -9.28 3.78 6.72
C TRP A 42 -10.33 2.80 7.19
N GLN A 43 -10.61 1.78 6.40
CA GLN A 43 -11.35 0.60 6.85
C GLN A 43 -10.72 -0.08 8.08
N LYS A 44 -11.54 -0.82 8.84
CA LYS A 44 -11.08 -1.61 10.00
C LYS A 44 -10.23 -2.79 9.53
N GLY A 45 -9.17 -3.10 10.28
CA GLY A 45 -8.28 -4.21 9.97
C GLY A 45 -7.42 -3.93 8.72
N TYR A 46 -6.66 -4.91 8.29
CA TYR A 46 -5.88 -4.88 7.05
C TYR A 46 -5.76 -6.33 6.56
N HIS A 47 -5.49 -6.49 5.27
CA HIS A 47 -5.17 -7.79 4.70
C HIS A 47 -3.66 -7.92 4.64
N ASP A 48 -3.14 -9.07 5.08
CA ASP A 48 -1.72 -9.38 5.02
C ASP A 48 -1.48 -10.80 4.52
N MET A 49 -0.31 -10.98 3.91
CA MET A 49 0.17 -12.27 3.43
C MET A 49 1.68 -12.27 3.67
N ALA A 50 2.15 -13.15 4.55
CA ALA A 50 3.57 -13.31 4.81
C ALA A 50 4.22 -14.10 3.68
N LEU A 51 5.21 -13.51 3.01
CA LEU A 51 6.01 -14.20 2.01
C LEU A 51 7.05 -15.08 2.70
N ARG A 52 7.13 -16.33 2.26
CA ARG A 52 8.13 -17.31 2.66
C ARG A 52 9.26 -17.33 1.64
N ARG A 53 10.33 -18.05 1.97
CA ARG A 53 11.56 -18.09 1.16
C ARG A 53 11.33 -18.77 -0.20
N GLU A 54 10.35 -19.67 -0.25
CA GLU A 54 9.88 -20.37 -1.43
C GLU A 54 8.95 -19.53 -2.32
N ASP A 55 8.41 -18.42 -1.80
CA ASP A 55 7.55 -17.54 -2.58
C ASP A 55 8.40 -16.66 -3.50
N ASP A 56 7.96 -16.50 -4.76
CA ASP A 56 8.65 -15.64 -5.71
C ASP A 56 8.37 -14.17 -5.38
N LEU A 57 9.34 -13.54 -4.72
CA LEU A 57 9.32 -12.11 -4.39
C LEU A 57 9.11 -11.24 -5.64
N LYS A 58 9.68 -11.64 -6.79
CA LYS A 58 9.53 -10.89 -8.04
C LYS A 58 8.13 -11.04 -8.62
N GLU A 59 7.52 -12.20 -8.48
CA GLU A 59 6.13 -12.40 -8.90
C GLU A 59 5.19 -11.53 -8.06
N THR A 60 5.40 -11.48 -6.74
CA THR A 60 4.60 -10.63 -5.85
C THR A 60 4.78 -9.14 -6.16
N ASP A 61 6.02 -8.70 -6.37
CA ASP A 61 6.32 -7.32 -6.75
C ASP A 61 5.64 -6.95 -8.08
N ARG A 62 5.79 -7.80 -9.11
CA ARG A 62 5.11 -7.62 -10.41
C ARG A 62 3.60 -7.55 -10.27
N TYR A 63 3.01 -8.39 -9.43
CA TYR A 63 1.58 -8.35 -9.17
C TYR A 63 1.14 -6.99 -8.59
N ILE A 64 1.88 -6.46 -7.62
CA ILE A 64 1.58 -5.17 -6.98
C ILE A 64 1.67 -4.03 -8.00
N VAL A 65 2.76 -3.98 -8.77
CA VAL A 65 3.01 -2.93 -9.76
C VAL A 65 1.98 -2.98 -10.90
N GLN A 66 1.42 -4.15 -11.22
CA GLN A 66 0.37 -4.29 -12.24
C GLN A 66 -1.04 -3.92 -11.75
N ASN A 67 -1.27 -3.74 -10.45
CA ASN A 67 -2.61 -3.46 -9.94
C ASN A 67 -3.28 -2.20 -10.51
N PRO A 68 -2.58 -1.07 -10.73
CA PRO A 68 -3.19 0.09 -11.40
C PRO A 68 -3.71 -0.24 -12.81
N ILE A 69 -2.99 -1.06 -13.57
CA ILE A 69 -3.43 -1.50 -14.91
C ILE A 69 -4.66 -2.41 -14.79
N ARG A 70 -4.62 -3.39 -13.87
CA ARG A 70 -5.74 -4.32 -13.64
C ARG A 70 -7.01 -3.61 -13.16
N ALA A 71 -6.86 -2.51 -12.41
CA ALA A 71 -7.94 -1.64 -11.98
C ALA A 71 -8.41 -0.66 -13.07
N GLY A 72 -7.81 -0.67 -14.27
CA GLY A 72 -8.15 0.24 -15.37
C GLY A 72 -7.73 1.70 -15.16
N LEU A 73 -6.84 1.97 -14.19
CA LEU A 73 -6.39 3.32 -13.85
C LEU A 73 -5.26 3.83 -14.76
N ALA A 74 -4.61 2.93 -15.50
CA ALA A 74 -3.49 3.24 -16.38
C ALA A 74 -3.37 2.21 -17.50
N ALA A 75 -2.93 2.63 -18.69
CA ALA A 75 -2.63 1.71 -19.79
C ALA A 75 -1.22 1.10 -19.66
N ARG A 76 -0.30 1.84 -19.04
CA ARG A 76 1.07 1.41 -18.74
C ARG A 76 1.41 1.76 -17.30
N ILE A 77 2.33 1.02 -16.70
CA ILE A 77 2.72 1.20 -15.29
C ILE A 77 3.12 2.66 -15.02
N GLY A 78 3.97 3.23 -15.88
CA GLY A 78 4.45 4.61 -15.75
C GLY A 78 3.39 5.72 -15.89
N ASP A 79 2.18 5.39 -16.35
CA ASP A 79 1.10 6.39 -16.47
C ASP A 79 0.37 6.59 -15.12
N TYR A 80 0.52 5.64 -14.18
CA TYR A 80 0.10 5.86 -12.81
C TYR A 80 1.21 6.66 -12.09
N PRO A 81 0.95 7.72 -11.32
CA PRO A 81 2.02 8.46 -10.64
C PRO A 81 2.34 7.94 -9.23
N LEU A 82 1.54 7.01 -8.70
CA LEU A 82 1.60 6.53 -7.32
C LEU A 82 2.03 5.07 -7.22
N TRP A 83 2.89 4.63 -8.14
CA TRP A 83 3.63 3.38 -8.02
C TRP A 83 5.07 3.75 -7.71
N ASP A 84 5.55 3.34 -6.54
CA ASP A 84 6.93 3.50 -6.14
C ASP A 84 7.47 2.11 -5.82
N ALA A 85 8.64 1.78 -6.36
CA ALA A 85 9.40 0.59 -6.02
C ALA A 85 10.85 0.98 -5.74
N CYS A 86 11.42 0.48 -4.65
CA CYS A 86 12.81 0.76 -4.28
C CYS A 86 13.84 -0.08 -5.05
N TRP A 87 13.42 -0.94 -6.00
CA TRP A 87 14.24 -1.95 -6.66
C TRP A 87 14.30 -1.85 -8.20
N MET A 88 13.89 -0.72 -8.79
CA MET A 88 14.06 -0.48 -10.23
C MET A 88 15.34 0.27 -10.57
#